data_AF-A0A7S3G726-F1
#
_entry.id   AF-A0A7S3G726-F1
#
_cell.length_a   1.000
_cell.length_b   1.000
_cell.length_c   1.000
_cell.angle_alpha   90.00
_cell.angle_beta   90.00
_cell.angle_gamma   90.00
#
_symmetry.space_group_name_H-M   'P 1'
#
loop_
_entity.id
_entity.type
_entity.pdbx_description
1 polymer ?
#
loop_
_entity_poly.entity_id
_entity_poly.type
_entity_poly.pdbx_seq_one_letter_code
_entity_poly.pdbx_strand_id
1 'polypeptide(L)'
;MDMHLSRQTEDVCVEHKQLGSLPHSVFQLPNLRSLRLHSCQIEGVAPHWQGTKSERTLLQLDLSRNPISDIPAEVGLLVELRRLDLSHTYLRTLPLSICRLKNLTE
;
A
#
# COMPACT_ATOMS: atom_id res chain seq x y z
N MET A 1 -11.07 11.17 -2.01
CA MET A 1 -10.18 12.34 -1.96
C MET A 1 -9.18 12.22 -3.10
N ASP A 2 -9.32 13.03 -4.15
CA ASP A 2 -8.43 12.98 -5.31
C ASP A 2 -7.12 13.70 -5.04
N MET A 3 -6.07 12.93 -4.79
CA MET A 3 -4.70 13.46 -4.77
C MET A 3 -4.24 13.74 -6.20
N HIS A 4 -3.98 15.01 -6.51
CA HIS A 4 -3.39 15.44 -7.78
C HIS A 4 -1.89 15.13 -7.77
N LEU A 5 -1.54 13.91 -8.18
CA LEU A 5 -0.17 13.44 -8.25
C LEU A 5 0.31 13.45 -9.71
N SER A 6 1.56 13.85 -9.92
CA SER A 6 2.16 13.89 -11.26
C SER A 6 2.40 12.46 -11.77
N ARG A 7 2.36 12.23 -13.09
CA ARG A 7 2.65 10.89 -13.68
C ARG A 7 4.08 10.40 -13.47
N GLN A 8 4.99 11.30 -13.07
CA GLN A 8 6.40 10.99 -12.81
C GLN A 8 6.67 10.68 -11.33
N THR A 9 5.65 10.70 -10.48
CA THR A 9 5.81 10.53 -9.03
C THR A 9 6.27 9.11 -8.72
N GLU A 10 7.45 8.98 -8.10
CA GLU A 10 8.00 7.71 -7.63
C GLU A 10 7.78 7.47 -6.14
N ASP A 11 7.69 8.53 -5.35
CA ASP A 11 7.52 8.47 -3.91
C ASP A 11 6.31 9.30 -3.50
N VAL A 12 5.40 8.68 -2.78
CA VAL A 12 4.24 9.33 -2.18
C VAL A 12 4.32 9.15 -0.67
N CYS A 13 4.36 10.27 0.04
CA CYS A 13 4.35 10.31 1.49
C CYS A 13 3.19 11.18 1.95
N VAL A 14 2.25 10.58 2.68
CA VAL A 14 1.17 11.28 3.35
C VAL A 14 1.21 10.87 4.81
N GLU A 15 1.23 11.85 5.69
CA GLU A 15 1.30 11.62 7.13
C GLU A 15 0.26 12.51 7.81
N HIS A 16 -0.35 12.01 8.89
CA HIS A 16 -1.26 12.78 9.73
C HIS A 16 -2.48 13.38 8.99
N LYS A 17 -2.96 12.74 7.92
CA LYS A 17 -4.22 13.09 7.25
C LYS A 17 -5.27 12.02 7.50
N GLN A 18 -6.53 12.40 7.72
CA GLN A 18 -7.63 11.45 7.83
C GLN A 18 -8.08 11.05 6.42
N LEU A 19 -7.49 9.99 5.87
CA LEU A 19 -7.85 9.48 4.55
C LEU A 19 -9.10 8.58 4.60
N GLY A 20 -9.32 7.89 5.74
CA GLY A 20 -10.39 6.92 5.95
C GLY A 20 -10.21 5.61 5.17
N SER A 21 -9.78 5.71 3.91
CA SER A 21 -9.53 4.58 3.01
C SER A 21 -8.25 4.80 2.20
N LEU A 22 -7.72 3.70 1.66
CA LEU A 22 -6.59 3.72 0.77
C LEU A 22 -6.98 4.39 -0.57
N PRO A 23 -6.29 5.46 -1.01
CA PRO A 23 -6.68 6.22 -2.19
C PRO A 23 -6.27 5.50 -3.47
N HIS A 24 -7.24 4.96 -4.22
CA HIS A 24 -6.96 4.17 -5.44
C HIS A 24 -6.11 4.90 -6.49
N SER A 25 -6.22 6.23 -6.58
CA SER A 25 -5.46 7.04 -7.55
C SER A 25 -3.94 6.92 -7.39
N VAL A 26 -3.44 6.61 -6.20
CA VAL A 26 -2.00 6.45 -5.96
C VAL A 26 -1.45 5.24 -6.73
N PHE A 27 -2.23 4.17 -6.88
CA PHE A 27 -1.81 2.97 -7.63
C PHE A 27 -1.90 3.13 -9.16
N GLN A 28 -2.50 4.23 -9.63
CA GLN A 28 -2.54 4.57 -11.05
C GLN A 28 -1.26 5.27 -11.53
N LEU A 29 -0.30 5.48 -10.63
CA LEU A 29 1.00 6.07 -10.92
C LEU A 29 1.96 5.01 -11.49
N PRO A 30 2.37 5.13 -12.77
CA PRO A 30 3.15 4.09 -13.44
C PRO A 30 4.58 3.94 -12.93
N ASN A 31 5.09 4.94 -12.22
CA ASN A 31 6.47 4.96 -11.72
C ASN A 31 6.53 4.88 -10.20
N LEU A 32 5.41 4.66 -9.51
CA LEU A 32 5.39 4.62 -8.05
C LEU A 32 6.24 3.47 -7.52
N ARG A 33 7.20 3.80 -6.68
CA ARG A 33 8.15 2.90 -6.02
C ARG A 33 7.96 2.87 -4.51
N SER A 34 7.56 3.98 -3.90
CA SER A 34 7.37 4.09 -2.45
C SER A 34 6.04 4.74 -2.13
N LEU A 35 5.25 4.06 -1.29
CA LEU A 35 4.01 4.59 -0.75
C LEU A 35 4.06 4.52 0.78
N ARG A 36 4.11 5.69 1.41
CA ARG A 36 4.09 5.82 2.88
C ARG A 36 2.83 6.58 3.29
N LEU A 37 1.94 5.90 3.99
CA LEU A 37 0.67 6.41 4.49
C LEU A 37 0.55 6.16 6.00
N HIS A 38 1.65 6.32 6.74
CA HIS A 38 1.64 6.07 8.18
C HIS A 38 0.71 7.06 8.89
N SER A 39 -0.01 6.59 9.92
CA SER A 39 -0.87 7.43 10.76
C SER A 39 -1.92 8.24 9.95
N CYS A 40 -2.54 7.62 8.95
CA CYS A 40 -3.52 8.25 8.06
C CYS A 40 -4.99 7.84 8.32
N GLN A 41 -5.27 7.16 9.43
CA GLN A 41 -6.59 6.64 9.79
C GLN A 41 -7.24 5.82 8.66
N ILE A 42 -6.45 4.98 7.99
CA ILE A 42 -6.96 4.05 6.97
C ILE A 42 -7.61 2.85 7.69
N GLU A 43 -8.91 2.67 7.52
CA GLU A 43 -9.65 1.54 8.11
C GLU A 43 -9.75 0.36 7.15
N GLY A 44 -9.83 0.65 5.84
CA GLY A 44 -10.03 -0.33 4.79
C GLY A 44 -9.03 -0.21 3.65
N VAL A 45 -8.46 -1.36 3.29
CA VAL A 45 -7.64 -1.60 2.10
C VAL A 45 -8.43 -2.51 1.18
N ALA A 46 -9.30 -1.94 0.35
CA ALA A 46 -10.02 -2.71 -0.67
C ALA A 46 -9.03 -3.36 -1.67
N PRO A 47 -9.48 -4.26 -2.57
CA PRO A 47 -8.63 -4.93 -3.56
C PRO A 47 -8.14 -4.00 -4.69
N HIS A 48 -7.82 -2.75 -4.34
CA HIS A 48 -7.38 -1.68 -5.23
C HIS A 48 -6.02 -1.94 -5.86
N TRP A 49 -5.32 -3.02 -5.51
CA TRP A 49 -3.99 -3.35 -6.02
C TRP A 49 -4.04 -4.03 -7.39
N GLN A 50 -5.13 -4.74 -7.70
CA GLN A 50 -5.26 -5.53 -8.92
C GLN A 50 -5.40 -4.65 -10.16
N GLY A 51 -4.60 -4.94 -11.19
CA GLY A 51 -4.69 -4.26 -12.48
C GLY A 51 -4.19 -2.81 -12.42
N THR A 52 -3.40 -2.48 -11.40
CA THR A 52 -2.85 -1.15 -11.20
C THR A 52 -1.52 -0.98 -11.90
N LYS A 53 -1.15 0.28 -12.18
CA LYS A 53 0.13 0.55 -12.84
C LYS A 53 1.31 0.35 -11.89
N SER A 54 1.08 0.54 -10.59
CA SER A 54 2.10 0.38 -9.56
C SER A 54 2.31 -1.08 -9.12
N GLU A 55 1.48 -2.02 -9.55
CA GLU A 55 1.53 -3.44 -9.15
C GLU A 55 2.92 -4.06 -9.38
N ARG A 56 3.61 -3.66 -10.45
CA ARG A 56 4.94 -4.17 -10.84
C ARG A 56 6.09 -3.21 -10.57
N THR A 57 5.84 -2.11 -9.86
CA THR A 57 6.86 -1.09 -9.61
C THR A 57 7.03 -0.74 -8.14
N LEU A 58 6.02 -1.02 -7.31
CA LEU A 58 6.05 -0.66 -5.90
C LEU A 58 7.06 -1.54 -5.15
N LEU A 59 8.03 -0.88 -4.52
CA LEU A 59 9.12 -1.49 -3.76
C LEU A 59 8.91 -1.34 -2.25
N GLN A 60 8.25 -0.27 -1.82
CA GLN A 60 8.00 0.02 -0.41
C GLN A 60 6.54 0.42 -0.18
N LEU A 61 5.92 -0.23 0.80
CA LEU A 61 4.59 0.06 1.27
C LEU A 61 4.61 0.18 2.80
N ASP A 62 4.28 1.35 3.32
CA ASP A 62 4.12 1.61 4.74
C ASP A 62 2.68 2.04 5.02
N LEU A 63 1.94 1.18 5.71
CA LEU A 63 0.60 1.43 6.21
C LEU A 63 0.57 1.36 7.74
N SER A 64 1.72 1.54 8.39
CA SER A 64 1.83 1.46 9.84
C SER A 64 0.95 2.49 10.54
N ARG A 65 0.56 2.19 11.79
CA ARG A 65 -0.25 3.10 12.62
C ARG A 65 -1.59 3.48 11.99
N ASN A 66 -2.19 2.58 11.22
CA ASN A 66 -3.55 2.72 10.69
C ASN A 66 -4.48 1.68 11.33
N PRO A 67 -5.78 2.00 11.50
CA PRO A 67 -6.77 1.08 12.06
C PRO A 67 -7.18 -0.06 11.09
N ILE A 68 -6.25 -0.58 10.28
CA ILE A 68 -6.49 -1.65 9.31
C ILE A 68 -6.71 -2.97 10.06
N SER A 69 -7.83 -3.63 9.78
CA SER A 69 -8.20 -4.91 10.39
C SER A 69 -7.94 -6.12 9.50
N ASP A 70 -7.86 -5.93 8.19
CA ASP A 70 -7.59 -6.97 7.20
C ASP A 70 -6.80 -6.42 6.01
N ILE A 71 -6.05 -7.28 5.31
CA ILE A 71 -5.30 -6.97 4.09
C ILE A 71 -5.77 -7.92 2.99
N PRO A 72 -6.16 -7.39 1.81
CA PRO A 72 -6.75 -8.20 0.75
C PRO A 72 -5.68 -9.10 0.10
N ALA A 73 -6.10 -10.24 -0.45
CA ALA A 73 -5.18 -11.22 -1.04
C ALA A 73 -4.38 -10.64 -2.23
N GLU A 74 -4.89 -9.59 -2.85
CA GLU A 74 -4.27 -8.81 -3.92
C GLU A 74 -2.95 -8.16 -3.49
N VAL A 75 -2.65 -8.04 -2.19
CA VAL A 75 -1.32 -7.65 -1.72
C VAL A 75 -0.22 -8.52 -2.32
N GLY A 76 -0.50 -9.81 -2.57
CA GLY A 76 0.42 -10.76 -3.19
C GLY A 76 0.68 -10.52 -4.68
N LEU A 77 0.02 -9.52 -5.29
CA LEU A 77 0.31 -9.07 -6.66
C LEU A 77 1.48 -8.07 -6.71
N LEU A 78 1.85 -7.47 -5.57
CA LEU A 78 2.98 -6.54 -5.46
C LEU A 78 4.32 -7.29 -5.46
N VAL A 79 4.59 -8.07 -6.51
CA VAL A 79 5.70 -9.05 -6.53
C VAL A 79 7.08 -8.42 -6.41
N GLU A 80 7.22 -7.13 -6.73
CA GLU A 80 8.47 -6.37 -6.58
C GLU A 80 8.64 -5.75 -5.18
N LEU A 81 7.68 -5.92 -4.29
CA LEU A 81 7.71 -5.32 -2.96
C LEU A 81 8.88 -5.88 -2.14
N ARG A 82 9.68 -4.96 -1.62
CA ARG A 82 10.86 -5.23 -0.79
C ARG A 82 10.63 -4.90 0.66
N ARG A 83 9.83 -3.87 0.94
CA ARG A 83 9.48 -3.44 2.29
C ARG A 83 7.98 -3.33 2.45
N LEU A 84 7.47 -3.98 3.48
CA LEU A 84 6.07 -3.92 3.89
C LEU A 84 5.99 -3.65 5.38
N ASP A 85 5.54 -2.46 5.75
CA ASP A 85 5.30 -2.10 7.15
C ASP A 85 3.79 -2.07 7.43
N LEU A 86 3.35 -2.99 8.28
CA LEU A 86 1.98 -3.12 8.78
C LEU A 86 1.96 -3.04 10.33
N SER A 87 3.02 -2.50 10.93
CA SER A 87 3.14 -2.36 12.38
C SER A 87 2.07 -1.43 12.95
N HIS A 88 1.65 -1.67 14.19
CA HIS A 88 0.63 -0.87 14.86
C HIS A 88 -0.69 -0.77 14.07
N THR A 89 -1.08 -1.86 13.41
CA THR A 89 -2.43 -2.07 12.83
C THR A 89 -3.26 -2.99 13.72
N TYR A 90 -4.52 -3.21 13.36
CA TYR A 90 -5.41 -4.19 14.02
C TYR A 90 -5.48 -5.53 13.29
N LEU A 91 -4.49 -5.82 12.42
CA LEU A 91 -4.41 -7.07 11.68
C LEU A 91 -4.29 -8.26 12.62
N ARG A 92 -5.18 -9.24 12.43
CA ARG A 92 -5.13 -10.54 13.14
C ARG A 92 -4.47 -11.63 12.32
N THR A 93 -4.59 -11.52 11.00
CA THR A 93 -4.11 -12.49 10.02
C THR A 93 -3.54 -11.76 8.82
N LEU A 94 -2.67 -12.44 8.09
CA LEU A 94 -2.26 -12.04 6.74
C LEU A 94 -2.83 -13.04 5.74
N PRO A 95 -3.20 -12.60 4.53
CA PRO A 95 -3.64 -13.51 3.49
C PRO A 95 -2.48 -14.43 3.07
N LEU A 96 -2.78 -15.68 2.72
CA LEU A 96 -1.76 -16.65 2.25
C LEU A 96 -0.98 -16.16 1.02
N SER A 97 -1.55 -15.23 0.26
CA SER A 97 -0.90 -14.60 -0.89
C SER A 97 0.34 -13.79 -0.50
N ILE A 98 0.52 -13.42 0.77
CA ILE A 98 1.74 -12.79 1.26
C ILE A 98 2.99 -13.64 0.94
N CYS A 99 2.83 -14.97 0.87
CA CYS A 99 3.88 -15.90 0.47
C CYS A 99 4.38 -15.70 -0.98
N ARG A 100 3.66 -14.94 -1.81
CA ARG A 100 4.09 -14.56 -3.18
C ARG A 100 5.11 -13.42 -3.19
N LEU A 101 5.22 -12.66 -2.11
CA LEU A 101 6.13 -11.53 -1.99
C LEU A 101 7.56 -12.01 -1.70
N LYS A 102 8.18 -12.64 -2.71
CA LYS A 102 9.50 -13.28 -2.58
C LYS A 102 10.66 -12.30 -2.40
N ASN A 103 10.43 -11.03 -2.73
CA ASN A 103 11.43 -9.97 -2.64
C ASN A 103 11.42 -9.21 -1.31
N LEU A 104 10.53 -9.57 -0.37
CA LEU A 104 10.51 -8.95 0.95
C LEU A 104 11.84 -9.18 1.67
N THR A 105 12.42 -8.10 2.15
CA THR A 105 13.62 -8.09 2.97
C THR A 105 13.33 -7.41 4.30
N GLU A 106 14.21 -7.64 5.28
CA GLU A 106 14.26 -6.90 6.53
C GLU A 106 14.42 -5.38 6.31
#